data_AF-A0A7V5CUB2-F1
#
_entry.id   AF-A0A7V5CUB2-F1
#
_cell.length_a   1.000
_cell.length_b   1.000
_cell.length_c   1.000
_cell.angle_alpha   90.00
_cell.angle_beta   90.00
_cell.angle_gamma   90.00
#
_symmetry.space_group_name_H-M   'P 1'
#
loop_
_entity.id
_entity.type
_entity.pdbx_description
1 polymer ?
#
loop_
_entity_poly.entity_id
_entity_poly.type
_entity_poly.pdbx_seq_one_letter_code
_entity_poly.pdbx_strand_id
1 'polypeptide(L)'
;VINVQHRQPHPHSQQEIRLITMLGYLVGAEVELARMEFEKAQLAGQLETRKIMERAKGILQRELNVDEEAAYLALQKQSRQRRKPIKEIAEAIILMDDLRRGKSITAKK
;
A
#
# COMPACT_ATOMS: atom_id res chain seq x y z
N VAL A 1 26.74 8.40 -1.19
CA VAL A 1 28.09 8.87 -0.78
C VAL A 1 28.48 9.99 -1.72
N ILE A 2 28.61 11.23 -1.24
CA ILE A 2 29.18 12.32 -2.05
C ILE A 2 30.69 12.22 -1.88
N ASN A 3 31.37 11.69 -2.91
CA ASN A 3 32.82 11.54 -2.89
C ASN A 3 33.43 12.67 -3.70
N VAL A 4 34.20 13.56 -3.05
CA VAL A 4 34.93 14.64 -3.72
C VAL A 4 36.39 14.21 -3.78
N GLN A 5 36.83 13.76 -4.96
CA GLN A 5 38.19 13.25 -5.14
C GLN A 5 39.13 14.34 -5.66
N HIS A 6 40.23 14.55 -4.93
CA HIS A 6 41.35 15.36 -5.40
C HIS A 6 42.61 14.48 -5.51
N ARG A 7 43.32 14.60 -6.64
CA ARG A 7 44.57 13.86 -6.90
C ARG A 7 45.74 14.32 -6.01
N GLN A 8 45.65 15.50 -5.40
CA GLN A 8 46.59 16.08 -4.43
C GLN A 8 45.78 16.75 -3.30
N PRO A 9 46.36 16.98 -2.10
CA PRO A 9 45.67 17.67 -1.02
C PRO A 9 45.14 19.04 -1.50
N HIS A 10 43.82 19.24 -1.40
CA HIS A 10 43.18 20.47 -1.82
C HIS A 10 42.57 21.18 -0.60
N PRO A 11 43.09 22.36 -0.22
CA PRO A 11 42.50 23.15 0.86
C PRO A 11 41.22 23.82 0.37
N HIS A 12 40.08 23.41 0.91
CA HIS A 12 38.80 24.05 0.61
C HIS A 12 38.67 25.37 1.36
N SER A 13 38.16 26.38 0.66
CA SER A 13 37.75 27.65 1.24
C SER A 13 36.54 27.46 2.17
N GLN A 14 36.38 28.39 3.12
CA GLN A 14 35.23 28.38 4.01
C GLN A 14 33.90 28.55 3.27
N GLN A 15 33.91 29.17 2.09
CA GLN A 15 32.71 29.30 1.26
C GLN A 15 32.30 27.97 0.63
N GLU A 16 33.25 27.20 0.12
CA GLU A 16 33.00 25.86 -0.44
C GLU A 16 32.47 24.90 0.62
N ILE A 17 33.09 24.91 1.81
CA ILE A 17 32.64 24.11 2.95
C ILE A 17 31.20 24.49 3.30
N ARG A 18 30.91 25.78 3.49
CA ARG A 18 29.55 26.25 3.79
C ARG A 18 28.54 25.84 2.73
N LEU A 19 28.88 25.98 1.45
CA LEU A 19 27.97 25.63 0.35
C LEU A 19 27.64 24.14 0.35
N ILE A 20 28.64 23.27 0.48
CA ILE A 20 28.43 21.82 0.53
C ILE A 20 27.62 21.43 1.79
N THR A 21 27.90 22.04 2.94
CA THR A 21 27.13 21.80 4.17
C THR A 21 25.67 22.21 4.00
N MET A 22 25.40 23.39 3.43
CA MET A 22 24.04 23.86 3.19
C MET A 22 23.29 22.95 2.21
N LEU A 23 23.93 22.53 1.12
CA LEU A 23 23.35 21.57 0.18
C LEU A 23 23.07 20.23 0.87
N GLY A 24 24.00 19.73 1.68
CA GLY A 24 23.80 18.50 2.44
C GLY A 24 22.61 18.58 3.39
N TYR A 25 22.42 19.71 4.07
CA TYR A 25 21.28 19.92 4.97
C TYR A 25 19.95 19.95 4.21
N LEU A 26 19.88 20.73 3.13
CA LEU A 26 18.67 20.86 2.31
C LEU A 26 18.30 19.53 1.65
N VAL A 27 19.25 18.88 0.97
CA VAL A 27 19.00 17.61 0.29
C VAL A 27 18.73 16.49 1.28
N GLY A 28 19.44 16.45 2.42
CA GLY A 28 19.24 15.45 3.45
C GLY A 28 17.83 15.46 4.01
N ALA A 29 17.28 16.64 4.28
CA ALA A 29 15.90 16.80 4.76
C ALA A 29 14.88 16.30 3.72
N GLU A 30 15.05 16.68 2.45
CA GLU A 30 14.13 16.27 1.37
C GLU A 30 14.16 14.77 1.09
N VAL A 31 15.36 14.17 1.11
CA VAL A 31 15.51 12.71 0.92
C VAL A 31 14.81 11.94 2.05
N GLU A 32 14.96 12.41 3.29
CA GLU A 32 14.34 11.76 4.43
C GLU A 32 12.81 11.94 4.43
N LEU A 33 12.32 13.12 4.03
CA LEU A 33 10.89 13.35 3.82
C LEU A 33 10.32 12.40 2.76
N ALA A 34 10.96 12.29 1.59
CA ALA A 34 10.53 11.40 0.53
C ALA A 34 10.52 9.92 0.98
N ARG A 35 11.50 9.50 1.79
CA ARG A 35 11.53 8.16 2.39
C ARG A 35 10.32 7.93 3.31
N MET A 36 10.04 8.88 4.20
CA MET A 36 8.90 8.81 5.12
C MET A 36 7.55 8.81 4.37
N GLU A 37 7.39 9.62 3.33
CA GLU A 37 6.19 9.64 2.52
C GLU A 37 5.96 8.33 1.77
N PHE A 38 7.03 7.73 1.24
CA PHE A 38 6.97 6.41 0.62
C PHE A 38 6.52 5.33 1.62
N GLU A 39 7.10 5.30 2.82
CA GLU A 39 6.71 4.36 3.88
C GLU A 39 5.26 4.57 4.32
N LYS A 40 4.83 5.82 4.47
CA LYS A 40 3.44 6.18 4.77
C LYS A 40 2.49 5.66 3.68
N ALA A 41 2.82 5.84 2.41
CA ALA A 41 2.01 5.37 1.29
C ALA A 41 1.93 3.83 1.25
N GLN A 42 3.05 3.14 1.49
CA GLN A 42 3.10 1.68 1.58
C GLN A 42 2.20 1.17 2.72
N LEU A 43 2.32 1.73 3.92
CA LEU A 43 1.51 1.34 5.08
C LEU A 43 0.02 1.63 4.86
N ALA A 44 -0.32 2.78 4.27
CA ALA A 44 -1.69 3.12 3.92
C ALA A 44 -2.29 2.09 2.94
N GLY A 45 -1.53 1.68 1.92
CA GLY A 45 -1.96 0.65 0.96
C GLY A 45 -2.15 -0.73 1.60
N GLN A 46 -1.31 -1.10 2.56
CA GLN A 46 -1.46 -2.36 3.31
C GLN A 46 -2.74 -2.35 4.18
N LEU A 47 -3.02 -1.24 4.85
CA LEU A 47 -4.23 -1.08 5.67
C LEU A 47 -5.51 -1.14 4.83
N GLU A 48 -5.51 -0.47 3.66
CA GLU A 48 -6.64 -0.53 2.74
C GLU A 48 -6.88 -1.95 2.24
N THR A 49 -5.80 -2.66 1.89
CA THR A 49 -5.88 -4.07 1.46
C THR A 49 -6.46 -4.95 2.56
N ARG A 50 -6.02 -4.78 3.82
CA ARG A 50 -6.60 -5.51 4.96
C ARG A 50 -8.08 -5.21 5.12
N LYS A 51 -8.50 -3.94 5.05
CA LYS A 51 -9.91 -3.54 5.16
C LYS A 51 -10.78 -4.22 4.09
N ILE A 52 -10.31 -4.24 2.84
CA ILE A 52 -10.99 -4.92 1.73
C ILE A 52 -11.10 -6.42 2.00
N MET A 53 -10.02 -7.06 2.46
CA MET A 53 -10.02 -8.49 2.77
C MET A 53 -10.98 -8.83 3.91
N GLU A 54 -10.97 -8.09 5.01
CA GLU A 54 -11.89 -8.30 6.14
C GLU A 54 -13.35 -8.15 5.71
N ARG A 55 -13.66 -7.14 4.88
CA ARG A 55 -15.01 -6.94 4.36
C ARG A 55 -15.45 -8.10 3.47
N ALA A 56 -14.58 -8.58 2.58
CA ALA A 56 -14.89 -9.72 1.71
C ALA A 56 -15.11 -11.02 2.53
N LYS A 57 -14.27 -11.28 3.54
CA LYS A 57 -14.48 -12.40 4.47
C LYS A 57 -15.84 -12.31 5.15
N GLY A 58 -16.20 -11.14 5.70
CA GLY A 58 -17.50 -10.94 6.35
C GLY A 58 -18.72 -11.08 5.41
N ILE A 59 -18.55 -10.87 4.09
CA ILE A 59 -19.57 -11.21 3.10
C ILE A 59 -19.67 -12.72 2.93
N LEU A 60 -18.54 -13.39 2.68
CA LEU A 60 -18.50 -14.84 2.48
C LEU A 60 -19.00 -15.63 3.69
N GLN A 61 -18.65 -15.21 4.91
CA GLN A 61 -19.17 -15.81 6.14
C GLN A 61 -20.70 -15.77 6.18
N ARG A 62 -21.31 -14.64 5.82
CA ARG A 62 -22.78 -14.49 5.80
C ARG A 62 -23.45 -15.25 4.67
N GLU A 63 -22.83 -15.33 3.49
CA GLU A 63 -23.40 -16.00 2.32
C GLU A 63 -23.27 -17.52 2.39
N LEU A 64 -22.14 -18.01 2.84
CA LEU A 64 -21.82 -19.44 2.89
C LEU A 64 -22.07 -20.05 4.27
N ASN A 65 -22.41 -19.22 5.27
CA ASN A 65 -22.58 -19.61 6.67
C ASN A 65 -21.36 -20.38 7.22
N VAL A 66 -20.17 -19.85 6.93
CA VAL A 66 -18.88 -20.42 7.32
C VAL A 66 -18.15 -19.54 8.33
N ASP A 67 -17.18 -20.13 9.03
CA ASP A 67 -16.29 -19.37 9.90
C ASP A 67 -15.29 -18.50 9.12
N GLU A 68 -14.50 -17.71 9.85
CA GLU A 68 -13.55 -16.77 9.26
C GLU A 68 -12.43 -17.48 8.49
N GLU A 69 -11.95 -18.59 9.05
CA GLU A 69 -10.85 -19.36 8.49
C GLU A 69 -11.26 -20.00 7.16
N ALA A 70 -12.44 -20.63 7.10
CA ALA A 70 -13.00 -21.18 5.87
C ALA A 70 -13.28 -20.11 4.82
N ALA A 71 -13.74 -18.92 5.21
CA ALA A 71 -13.91 -17.80 4.28
C ALA A 71 -12.56 -17.34 3.68
N TYR A 72 -11.51 -17.29 4.50
CA TYR A 72 -10.16 -16.96 4.02
C TYR A 72 -9.60 -18.03 3.07
N LEU A 73 -9.77 -19.31 3.41
CA LEU A 73 -9.37 -20.42 2.54
C LEU A 73 -10.13 -20.41 1.21
N ALA A 74 -11.42 -20.04 1.22
CA ALA A 74 -12.21 -19.88 0.01
C ALA A 74 -11.66 -18.76 -0.89
N LEU A 75 -11.33 -17.59 -0.33
CA LEU A 75 -10.68 -16.50 -1.07
C LEU A 75 -9.33 -16.95 -1.68
N GLN A 76 -8.51 -17.65 -0.89
CA GLN A 76 -7.21 -18.12 -1.35
C GLN A 76 -7.36 -19.17 -2.47
N LYS A 77 -8.33 -20.08 -2.34
CA LYS A 77 -8.64 -21.07 -3.37
C LYS A 77 -9.08 -20.39 -4.67
N GLN A 78 -9.96 -19.38 -4.59
CA GLN A 78 -10.39 -18.60 -5.75
C GLN A 78 -9.24 -17.83 -6.40
N SER A 79 -8.39 -17.18 -5.61
CA SER A 79 -7.18 -16.50 -6.10
C SER A 79 -6.27 -17.46 -6.88
N ARG A 80 -6.00 -18.66 -6.34
CA ARG A 80 -5.18 -19.68 -7.01
C ARG A 80 -5.82 -20.19 -8.30
N GLN A 81 -7.11 -20.50 -8.28
CA GLN A 81 -7.85 -20.99 -9.45
C GLN A 81 -7.89 -19.96 -10.58
N ARG A 82 -8.03 -18.67 -10.23
CA ARG A 82 -8.12 -17.57 -11.21
C ARG A 82 -6.77 -16.96 -11.57
N ARG A 83 -5.68 -17.33 -10.87
CA ARG A 83 -4.34 -16.72 -10.98
C ARG A 83 -4.39 -15.19 -10.86
N LYS A 84 -5.21 -14.71 -9.93
CA LYS A 84 -5.38 -13.28 -9.65
C LYS A 84 -4.99 -12.97 -8.21
N PRO A 85 -4.49 -11.75 -7.92
CA PRO A 85 -4.19 -11.36 -6.56
C PRO A 85 -5.45 -11.44 -5.70
N ILE A 86 -5.28 -11.85 -4.43
CA ILE A 86 -6.41 -12.06 -3.52
C ILE A 86 -7.23 -10.78 -3.29
N LYS A 87 -6.57 -9.60 -3.37
CA LYS A 87 -7.21 -8.27 -3.29
C LYS A 87 -8.26 -8.09 -4.40
N GLU A 88 -7.93 -8.41 -5.65
CA GLU A 88 -8.88 -8.30 -6.76
C GLU A 88 -10.09 -9.23 -6.58
N ILE A 89 -9.86 -10.45 -6.07
CA ILE A 89 -10.97 -11.38 -5.78
C ILE A 89 -11.87 -10.81 -4.69
N ALA A 90 -11.29 -10.24 -3.63
CA ALA A 90 -12.03 -9.61 -2.54
C ALA A 90 -12.85 -8.40 -3.03
N GLU A 91 -12.27 -7.54 -3.86
CA GLU A 91 -12.96 -6.40 -4.49
C GLU A 91 -14.14 -6.86 -5.36
N ALA A 92 -13.96 -7.91 -6.16
CA ALA A 92 -15.02 -8.47 -6.99
C ALA A 92 -16.21 -8.98 -6.15
N ILE A 93 -15.93 -9.65 -5.01
CA ILE A 93 -16.98 -10.12 -4.09
C ILE A 93 -17.75 -8.95 -3.47
N ILE A 94 -17.03 -7.92 -3.02
CA ILE A 94 -17.64 -6.71 -2.46
C ILE A 94 -18.55 -6.04 -3.49
N LEU A 95 -18.06 -5.87 -4.72
CA LEU A 95 -18.82 -5.28 -5.82
C LEU A 95 -20.11 -6.07 -6.10
N MET A 96 -20.03 -7.40 -6.12
CA MET A 96 -21.22 -8.25 -6.32
C MET A 96 -22.24 -8.09 -5.19
N ASP A 97 -21.81 -8.04 -3.92
CA ASP A 97 -22.71 -7.84 -2.78
C ASP A 97 -23.35 -6.44 -2.81
N ASP A 98 -22.58 -5.40 -3.13
CA ASP A 98 -23.09 -4.03 -3.26
C ASP A 98 -24.16 -3.93 -4.37
N LEU A 99 -23.93 -4.57 -5.52
CA LEU A 99 -24.93 -4.67 -6.58
C LEU A 99 -26.19 -5.43 -6.15
N ARG A 100 -26.04 -6.53 -5.40
CA ARG A 100 -27.19 -7.30 -4.90
C ARG A 100 -28.02 -6.50 -3.90
N ARG A 101 -27.37 -5.76 -3.00
CA ARG A 101 -28.03 -4.83 -2.07
C ARG A 101 -28.74 -3.70 -2.79
N GLY A 102 -28.12 -3.12 -3.83
CA GLY A 102 -28.73 -2.11 -4.68
C GLY A 102 -30.00 -2.60 -5.38
N LYS A 103 -29.99 -3.82 -5.95
CA LYS A 103 -31.17 -4.43 -6.59
C LYS A 103 -32.33 -4.68 -5.61
N SER A 104 -32.02 -5.05 -4.36
CA SER A 104 -33.02 -5.26 -3.30
C SER A 104 -33.77 -3.97 -2.93
N ILE A 105 -33.12 -2.81 -3.05
CA ILE A 105 -33.73 -1.50 -2.78
C ILE A 105 -34.66 -1.08 -3.92
N THR A 106 -34.30 -1.36 -5.18
CA THR A 106 -35.14 -1.04 -6.35
C THR A 106 -36.31 -2.00 -6.56
N ALA A 107 -36.21 -3.26 -6.11
CA ALA A 107 -37.28 -4.25 -6.23
C ALA A 107 -38.37 -4.14 -5.14
N LYS A 108 -38.18 -3.28 -4.14
CA LYS A 108 -39.13 -3.02 -3.03
C LYS A 108 -39.95 -1.73 -3.21
N LYS A 109 -39.83 -1.06 -4.35
CA LYS A 109 -40.67 0.07 -4.78
C LYS A 109 -41.66 -0.39 -5.84
#